data_AF-A0A9W3XAW9-F1
#
_entry.id   AF-A0A9W3XAW9-F1
#
_cell.length_a   1.000
_cell.length_b   1.000
_cell.length_c   1.000
_cell.angle_alpha   90.00
_cell.angle_beta   90.00
_cell.angle_gamma   90.00
#
_symmetry.space_group_name_H-M   'P 1'
#
loop_
_entity.id
_entity.type
_entity.pdbx_description
1 polymer ?
#
loop_
_entity_poly.entity_id
_entity_poly.type
_entity_poly.pdbx_seq_one_letter_code
_entity_poly.pdbx_strand_id
1 'polypeptide(L)'
;MNFVQPIRNPEQIQQLKEYFKEKSLRNYILFIMGINTGLRISDILKLKVGDVKDSHISIREKKTGKQKRIQITAALKRELKWFIEEREDSEYLLQSRQGKNRPIGRSMAYK
;
A
#
# COMPACT_ATOMS: atom_id res chain seq x y z
N MET A 1 -21.28 -4.45 22.85
CA MET A 1 -19.88 -4.48 22.40
C MET A 1 -19.88 -4.81 20.92
N ASN A 2 -19.35 -3.94 20.06
CA ASN A 2 -19.17 -4.27 18.65
C ASN A 2 -17.92 -5.15 18.53
N PHE A 3 -18.12 -6.43 18.22
CA PHE A 3 -17.02 -7.36 18.01
C PHE A 3 -16.53 -7.22 16.56
N VAL A 4 -15.24 -6.95 16.37
CA VAL A 4 -14.61 -6.93 15.06
C VAL A 4 -13.84 -8.23 14.86
N GLN A 5 -14.11 -8.91 13.75
CA GLN A 5 -13.39 -10.12 13.36
C GLN A 5 -12.58 -9.86 12.08
N PRO A 6 -11.36 -10.44 11.97
CA PRO A 6 -10.59 -10.35 10.74
C PRO A 6 -11.29 -11.10 9.61
N ILE A 7 -11.16 -10.59 8.40
CA ILE A 7 -11.60 -11.29 7.18
C ILE A 7 -10.64 -12.46 6.95
N ARG A 8 -11.19 -13.68 6.95
CA ARG A 8 -10.40 -14.93 6.77
C ARG A 8 -10.71 -15.65 5.46
N ASN A 9 -11.85 -15.35 4.84
CA ASN A 9 -12.30 -16.00 3.62
C ASN A 9 -11.53 -15.42 2.40
N PRO A 10 -10.83 -16.25 1.61
CA PRO A 10 -10.09 -15.81 0.43
C PRO A 10 -10.98 -15.21 -0.68
N GLU A 11 -12.18 -15.75 -0.88
CA GLU A 11 -13.14 -15.25 -1.87
C GLU A 11 -13.59 -13.82 -1.53
N GLN A 12 -13.84 -13.51 -0.25
CA GLN A 12 -14.14 -12.16 0.22
C GLN A 12 -12.98 -11.20 -0.04
N ILE A 13 -11.74 -11.65 0.17
CA ILE A 13 -10.55 -10.85 -0.16
C ILE A 13 -10.48 -10.58 -1.67
N GLN A 14 -10.81 -11.56 -2.50
CA GLN A 14 -10.82 -11.42 -3.95
C GLN A 14 -11.90 -10.44 -4.41
N GLN A 15 -13.13 -10.55 -3.87
CA GLN A 15 -14.21 -9.60 -4.13
C GLN A 15 -13.83 -8.17 -3.74
N LEU A 16 -13.16 -7.98 -2.60
CA LEU A 16 -12.67 -6.66 -2.18
C LEU A 16 -11.60 -6.12 -3.13
N LYS A 17 -10.68 -6.98 -3.62
CA LYS A 17 -9.68 -6.58 -4.62
C LYS A 17 -10.35 -6.08 -5.89
N GLU A 18 -11.33 -6.81 -6.41
CA GLU A 18 -12.09 -6.43 -7.61
C GLU A 18 -12.84 -5.12 -7.39
N TYR A 19 -13.61 -5.03 -6.31
CA TYR A 19 -14.33 -3.82 -5.93
C TYR A 19 -13.44 -2.57 -5.88
N PHE A 20 -12.27 -2.67 -5.23
CA PHE A 20 -11.35 -1.53 -5.16
C PHE A 20 -10.70 -1.23 -6.51
N LYS A 21 -10.37 -2.25 -7.32
CA LYS A 21 -9.76 -2.07 -8.63
C LYS A 21 -10.68 -1.31 -9.58
N GLU A 22 -11.98 -1.58 -9.52
CA GLU A 22 -13.01 -0.88 -10.30
C GLU A 22 -13.27 0.56 -9.81
N LYS A 23 -13.32 0.77 -8.49
CA LYS A 23 -13.69 2.07 -7.91
C LYS A 23 -12.53 3.05 -7.82
N SER A 24 -11.38 2.59 -7.37
CA SER A 24 -10.22 3.45 -7.11
C SER A 24 -8.94 2.64 -7.04
N LEU A 25 -8.13 2.77 -8.08
CA LEU A 25 -6.79 2.20 -8.19
C LEU A 25 -5.92 2.51 -6.96
N ARG A 26 -6.01 3.73 -6.42
CA ARG A 26 -5.33 4.15 -5.20
C ARG A 26 -5.73 3.27 -4.00
N ASN A 27 -7.03 3.05 -3.81
CA ASN A 27 -7.54 2.24 -2.70
C ASN A 27 -7.19 0.76 -2.88
N TYR A 28 -7.18 0.29 -4.13
CA TYR A 28 -6.71 -1.05 -4.47
C TYR A 28 -5.27 -1.25 -4.03
N ILE A 29 -4.36 -0.34 -4.40
CA ILE A 29 -2.95 -0.41 -3.99
C ILE A 29 -2.81 -0.34 -2.47
N LEU A 30 -3.56 0.54 -1.82
CA LEU A 30 -3.54 0.66 -0.36
C LEU A 30 -3.97 -0.66 0.32
N PHE A 31 -5.02 -1.30 -0.21
CA PHE A 31 -5.52 -2.57 0.28
C PHE A 31 -4.51 -3.70 0.09
N ILE A 32 -4.00 -3.90 -1.13
CA ILE A 32 -3.04 -4.99 -1.39
C ILE A 32 -1.73 -4.80 -0.63
N MET A 33 -1.25 -3.55 -0.46
CA MET A 33 -0.08 -3.25 0.34
C MET A 33 -0.33 -3.60 1.81
N GLY A 34 -1.50 -3.25 2.35
CA GLY A 34 -1.89 -3.56 3.72
C GLY A 34 -1.87 -5.06 4.00
N ILE A 35 -2.54 -5.85 3.17
CA ILE A 35 -2.68 -7.31 3.41
C ILE A 35 -1.39 -8.10 3.12
N ASN A 36 -0.54 -7.65 2.18
CA ASN A 36 0.70 -8.36 1.85
C ASN A 36 1.88 -7.99 2.76
N THR A 37 1.92 -6.76 3.28
CA THR A 37 3.07 -6.28 4.06
C THR A 37 2.80 -6.19 5.57
N GLY A 38 1.53 -6.13 5.97
CA GLY A 38 1.13 -5.90 7.37
C GLY A 38 1.66 -4.58 7.94
N LEU A 39 2.00 -3.62 7.08
CA LEU A 39 2.43 -2.28 7.49
C LEU A 39 1.24 -1.45 7.98
N ARG A 40 1.50 -0.56 8.93
CA ARG A 40 0.49 0.42 9.35
C ARG A 40 0.28 1.42 8.22
N ILE A 41 -0.94 1.96 8.11
CA ILE A 41 -1.27 2.92 7.05
C ILE A 41 -0.28 4.10 7.00
N SER A 42 0.16 4.60 8.16
CA SER A 42 1.12 5.71 8.22
C SER A 42 2.49 5.40 7.66
N ASP A 43 2.86 4.12 7.64
CA ASP A 43 4.12 3.63 7.13
C ASP A 43 4.00 3.37 5.62
N ILE A 44 2.88 2.80 5.17
CA ILE A 44 2.55 2.64 3.74
C ILE A 44 2.56 3.99 3.02
N LEU A 45 1.96 5.02 3.62
CA LEU A 45 1.88 6.36 3.02
C LEU A 45 3.24 7.04 2.80
N LYS A 46 4.31 6.57 3.43
CA LYS A 46 5.66 7.12 3.23
C LYS A 46 6.44 6.44 2.11
N LEU A 47 5.97 5.27 1.66
CA LEU A 47 6.66 4.51 0.63
C LEU A 47 6.70 5.30 -0.68
N LYS A 48 7.85 5.23 -1.32
CA LYS A 48 8.08 5.75 -2.66
C LYS A 48 8.10 4.62 -3.69
N VAL A 49 8.06 5.00 -4.96
CA VAL A 49 8.15 4.06 -6.08
C VAL A 49 9.44 3.25 -6.02
N GLY A 50 10.58 3.89 -5.71
CA GLY A 50 11.86 3.19 -5.58
C GLY A 50 11.88 2.12 -4.48
N ASP A 51 11.16 2.34 -3.38
CA ASP A 51 11.10 1.41 -2.23
C ASP A 51 10.39 0.09 -2.57
N VAL A 52 9.61 0.06 -3.66
CA VAL A 52 8.79 -1.09 -4.03
C VAL A 52 9.19 -1.75 -5.36
N LYS A 53 10.23 -1.23 -6.03
CA LYS A 53 10.80 -1.82 -7.25
C LYS A 53 11.71 -3.01 -6.95
N ASP A 54 12.38 -3.01 -5.80
CA ASP A 54 13.26 -4.10 -5.36
C ASP A 54 12.46 -5.32 -4.87
N SER A 55 13.17 -6.41 -4.61
CA SER A 55 12.70 -7.63 -3.95
C SER A 55 12.15 -7.43 -2.54
N HIS A 56 12.58 -6.37 -1.84
CA HIS A 56 12.22 -6.11 -0.46
C HIS A 56 11.90 -4.64 -0.20
N ILE A 57 10.88 -4.40 0.62
CA ILE A 57 10.59 -3.09 1.20
C ILE A 57 11.39 -2.97 2.50
N SER A 58 12.28 -1.99 2.57
CA SER A 58 13.06 -1.68 3.77
C SER A 58 12.55 -0.39 4.39
N ILE A 59 12.03 -0.47 5.61
CA ILE A 59 11.38 0.66 6.28
C ILE A 59 11.79 0.71 7.76
N ARG A 60 12.06 1.93 8.24
CA ARG A 60 12.15 2.21 9.67
C ARG A 60 10.78 2.57 10.22
N GLU A 61 10.23 1.73 11.09
CA GLU A 61 8.91 1.94 11.69
C GLU A 61 8.86 3.28 12.44
N LYS A 62 7.80 4.08 12.21
CA LYS A 62 7.66 5.38 12.87
C LYS A 62 7.56 5.26 14.40
N LYS A 63 6.83 4.27 14.90
CA LYS A 63 6.48 4.16 16.32
C LYS A 63 7.63 3.63 17.17
N THR A 64 8.33 2.60 16.68
CA THR A 64 9.34 1.87 17.45
C THR A 64 10.76 2.23 17.04
N GLY A 65 10.95 2.86 15.87
CA GLY A 65 12.26 3.16 15.30
C GLY A 65 13.02 1.94 14.78
N LYS A 66 12.44 0.73 14.84
CA LYS A 66 13.05 -0.52 14.36
C LYS A 66 13.06 -0.57 12.83
N GLN A 67 14.11 -1.14 12.26
CA GLN A 67 14.12 -1.48 10.84
C GLN A 67 13.32 -2.77 10.62
N LYS A 68 12.51 -2.76 9.57
CA LYS A 68 11.75 -3.90 9.08
C LYS A 68 12.06 -4.07 7.60
N ARG A 69 12.38 -5.30 7.22
CA ARG A 69 12.58 -5.70 5.83
C ARG A 69 11.49 -6.70 5.48
N ILE A 70 10.71 -6.41 4.44
CA ILE A 70 9.55 -7.20 4.04
C ILE A 70 9.76 -7.65 2.61
N GLN A 71 9.69 -8.95 2.36
CA GLN A 71 9.78 -9.48 1.01
C GLN A 71 8.52 -9.13 0.22
N ILE A 72 8.70 -8.64 -1.00
CA ILE A 72 7.59 -8.39 -1.93
C ILE A 72 7.22 -9.72 -2.58
N THR A 73 5.99 -10.18 -2.38
CA THR A 73 5.49 -11.40 -3.00
C THR A 73 5.42 -11.23 -4.52
N ALA A 74 5.56 -12.32 -5.29
CA ALA A 74 5.45 -12.26 -6.75
C ALA A 74 4.10 -11.66 -7.22
N ALA A 75 3.02 -11.97 -6.50
CA ALA A 75 1.71 -11.39 -6.73
C ALA A 75 1.71 -9.86 -6.51
N LEU A 76 2.22 -9.39 -5.38
CA LEU A 76 2.30 -7.95 -5.09
C LEU A 76 3.21 -7.23 -6.10
N LYS A 77 4.35 -7.82 -6.47
CA LYS A 77 5.27 -7.26 -7.47
C LYS A 77 4.59 -7.07 -8.82
N ARG A 78 3.79 -8.05 -9.27
CA ARG A 78 3.02 -7.93 -10.51
C ARG A 78 2.02 -6.79 -10.45
N GLU A 79 1.30 -6.66 -9.34
CA GLU A 79 0.30 -5.58 -9.20
C GLU A 79 0.95 -4.20 -9.09
N LEU A 80 2.11 -4.10 -8.44
CA LEU A 80 2.84 -2.85 -8.35
C LEU A 80 3.49 -2.45 -9.67
N LYS A 81 3.95 -3.42 -10.47
CA LYS A 81 4.66 -3.16 -11.73
C LYS A 81 3.84 -2.28 -12.68
N TRP A 82 2.57 -2.63 -12.90
CA TRP A 82 1.70 -1.84 -13.78
C TRP A 82 1.30 -0.50 -13.14
N PHE A 83 1.21 -0.44 -11.81
CA PHE A 83 0.81 0.78 -11.10
C PHE A 83 1.91 1.85 -11.04
N ILE A 84 3.17 1.42 -11.07
CA ILE A 84 4.35 2.30 -11.01
C ILE A 84 5.05 2.47 -12.36
N GLU A 85 4.44 1.96 -13.43
CA GLU A 85 4.93 2.12 -14.79
C GLU A 85 5.09 3.61 -15.11
N GLU A 86 6.23 3.98 -15.69
CA GLU A 86 6.60 5.37 -16.02
C GLU A 86 6.71 6.35 -14.83
N ARG A 87 6.71 5.85 -13.59
CA ARG A 87 6.88 6.70 -12.39
C ARG A 87 8.32 6.74 -11.91
N GLU A 88 8.71 7.92 -11.47
CA GLU A 88 10.04 8.24 -10.95
C GLU A 88 10.21 7.64 -9.55
N ASP A 89 11.40 7.13 -9.24
CA ASP A 89 11.68 6.47 -7.96
C ASP A 89 11.47 7.38 -6.75
N SER A 90 11.61 8.69 -6.96
CA SER A 90 11.44 9.71 -5.93
C SER A 90 9.98 10.00 -5.57
N GLU A 91 9.02 9.54 -6.38
CA GLU A 91 7.60 9.79 -6.19
C GLU A 91 7.00 8.94 -5.07
N TYR A 92 6.12 9.53 -4.28
CA TYR A 92 5.34 8.77 -3.30
C TYR A 92 4.43 7.76 -4.00
N LEU A 93 4.46 6.50 -3.55
CA LEU A 93 3.63 5.44 -4.11
C LEU A 93 2.15 5.86 -4.17
N LEU A 94 1.64 6.43 -3.07
CA LEU A 94 0.28 6.95 -2.93
C LEU A 94 0.29 8.47 -2.89
N GLN A 95 0.39 9.08 -4.07
CA GLN A 95 0.49 10.53 -4.22
C GLN A 95 -0.85 11.25 -4.01
N SER A 96 -0.79 12.43 -3.39
CA SER A 96 -1.88 13.38 -3.26
C SER A 96 -2.14 14.11 -4.57
N ARG A 97 -3.42 14.37 -4.86
CA ARG A 97 -3.84 15.26 -5.96
C ARG A 97 -3.48 16.73 -5.69
N GLN A 98 -3.17 17.06 -4.44
CA GLN A 98 -2.83 18.40 -3.97
C GLN A 98 -1.33 18.50 -3.68
N GLY A 99 -0.68 19.48 -4.30
CA GLY A 99 0.75 19.75 -4.17
C GLY A 99 1.64 18.87 -5.05
N LYS A 100 2.93 19.23 -5.11
CA LYS A 100 3.95 18.50 -5.89
C LYS A 100 4.57 17.39 -5.05
N ASN A 101 4.50 16.14 -5.53
CA ASN A 101 5.08 14.94 -4.92
C ASN A 101 4.88 14.86 -3.38
N ARG A 102 3.61 14.82 -2.95
CA ARG A 102 3.24 14.64 -1.54
C ARG A 102 2.44 13.35 -1.38
N PRO A 103 2.54 12.64 -0.24
CA PRO A 103 1.69 11.49 0.01
C PRO A 103 0.26 11.94 0.32
N ILE A 104 -0.72 11.07 0.13
CA ILE A 104 -2.08 11.33 0.63
C ILE A 104 -2.09 11.47 2.15
N GLY A 105 -2.97 12.33 2.66
CA GLY A 105 -3.20 12.46 4.09
C GLY A 105 -3.82 11.20 4.69
N ARG A 106 -3.55 10.93 5.98
CA ARG A 106 -4.12 9.76 6.68
C ARG A 106 -5.64 9.75 6.67
N SER A 107 -6.28 10.91 6.86
CA SER A 107 -7.74 11.04 6.79
C SER A 107 -8.27 10.70 5.40
N MET A 108 -7.58 11.13 4.35
CA MET A 108 -7.91 10.83 2.96
C MET A 108 -7.71 9.36 2.60
N ALA A 109 -6.92 8.61 3.36
CA ALA A 109 -6.73 7.18 3.13
C ALA A 109 -7.94 6.34 3.60
N TYR A 110 -8.81 6.90 4.45
CA TYR A 110 -10.06 6.29 4.92
C TYR A 110 -11.31 6.84 4.22
N LYS A 111 -11.14 7.72 3.23
CA LYS A 111 -12.19 8.24 2.35
C LYS A 111 -12.06 7.62 0.98
#